data_AF-A0A9E4FHE5-F1
#
_entry.id   AF-A0A9E4FHE5-F1
#
_cell.length_a   1.000
_cell.length_b   1.000
_cell.length_c   1.000
_cell.angle_alpha   90.00
_cell.angle_beta   90.00
_cell.angle_gamma   90.00
#
_symmetry.space_group_name_H-M   'P 1'
#
loop_
_entity.id
_entity.type
_entity.pdbx_description
1 polymer ?
#
loop_
_entity_poly.entity_id
_entity_poly.type
_entity_poly.pdbx_seq_one_letter_code
_entity_poly.pdbx_strand_id
1 'polypeptide(L)'
;MTTSRADSHDLDKLERWCGDLCAEETGRFHAHAIFLVSADDAVAHAVFRDYRFSFEAHGAAFRHLVIFGQHGISSTARKLLAEFGLPPGATPTLVLYPESSASNAYALPLPGGDGNDNNRLWSEVLSRIESAAEADEDSLNPEDLETLTGLTKRQVACGSLTELAKGALESLSPRS
;
A
#
# COMPACT_ATOMS: atom_id res chain seq x y z
N MET A 1 23.44 -17.29 1.80
CA MET A 1 23.07 -16.19 0.90
C MET A 1 23.00 -14.94 1.75
N THR A 2 23.76 -13.89 1.43
CA THR A 2 23.68 -12.62 2.16
C THR A 2 22.40 -11.91 1.74
N THR A 3 21.41 -11.86 2.63
CA THR A 3 20.19 -11.07 2.47
C THR A 3 20.58 -9.62 2.21
N SER A 4 20.04 -9.00 1.16
CA SER A 4 20.37 -7.62 0.86
C SER A 4 19.83 -6.69 1.95
N ARG A 5 20.40 -5.49 2.09
CA ARG A 5 19.86 -4.46 3.01
C ARG A 5 18.39 -4.16 2.70
N ALA A 6 18.01 -4.13 1.42
CA ALA A 6 16.65 -3.89 0.99
C ALA A 6 15.70 -5.02 1.43
N ASP A 7 16.12 -6.28 1.26
CA ASP A 7 15.33 -7.44 1.67
C ASP A 7 15.12 -7.49 3.18
N SER A 8 16.19 -7.30 3.96
CA SER A 8 16.10 -7.34 5.43
C SER A 8 15.17 -6.23 5.94
N HIS A 9 15.36 -5.00 5.45
CA HIS A 9 14.57 -3.86 5.88
C HIS A 9 13.08 -4.00 5.53
N ASP A 10 12.76 -4.49 4.34
CA ASP A 10 11.36 -4.67 3.94
C ASP A 10 10.72 -5.91 4.54
N LEU A 11 11.49 -6.96 4.88
CA LEU A 11 10.99 -8.10 5.63
C LEU A 11 10.62 -7.69 7.07
N ASP A 12 11.49 -6.99 7.79
CA ASP A 12 11.20 -6.48 9.14
C ASP A 12 9.95 -5.58 9.13
N LYS A 13 9.79 -4.78 8.08
CA LYS A 13 8.62 -3.92 7.87
C LYS A 13 7.35 -4.74 7.61
N LEU A 14 7.44 -5.80 6.81
CA LEU A 14 6.32 -6.72 6.55
C LEU A 14 5.90 -7.45 7.83
N GLU A 15 6.86 -7.92 8.63
CA GLU A 15 6.59 -8.55 9.93
C GLU A 15 5.82 -7.61 10.86
N ARG A 16 6.31 -6.37 11.01
CA ARG A 16 5.62 -5.35 11.80
C ARG A 16 4.23 -5.04 11.25
N TRP A 17 4.11 -4.84 9.94
CA TRP A 17 2.84 -4.51 9.31
C TRP A 17 1.82 -5.63 9.47
N CYS A 18 2.23 -6.88 9.27
CA CYS A 18 1.40 -8.06 9.52
C CYS A 18 0.95 -8.13 10.99
N GLY A 19 1.86 -7.84 11.93
CA GLY A 19 1.53 -7.77 13.36
C GLY A 19 0.46 -6.73 13.66
N ASP A 20 0.63 -5.50 13.16
CA ASP A 20 -0.33 -4.41 13.35
C ASP A 20 -1.68 -4.69 12.66
N LEU A 21 -1.68 -5.38 11.52
CA LEU A 21 -2.91 -5.85 10.85
C LEU A 21 -3.66 -6.95 11.62
N CYS A 22 -2.96 -7.72 12.46
CA CYS A 22 -3.58 -8.76 13.29
C CYS A 22 -4.11 -8.21 14.63
N ALA A 23 -3.62 -7.06 15.07
CA ALA A 23 -4.10 -6.41 16.27
C ALA A 23 -5.55 -5.91 16.09
N GLU A 24 -6.29 -5.84 17.19
CA GLU A 24 -7.63 -5.24 17.20
C GLU A 24 -7.57 -3.83 16.61
N GLU A 25 -8.50 -3.54 15.71
CA GLU A 25 -8.58 -2.23 15.08
C GLU A 25 -9.12 -1.22 16.09
N THR A 26 -8.27 -0.27 16.46
CA THR A 26 -8.63 0.84 17.32
C THR A 26 -8.59 2.11 16.49
N GLY A 27 -9.75 2.63 16.11
CA GLY A 27 -9.84 3.84 15.31
C GLY A 27 -10.99 3.77 14.30
N ARG A 28 -11.16 4.87 13.56
CA ARG A 28 -12.21 5.05 12.55
C ARG A 28 -11.63 5.26 11.15
N PHE A 29 -10.35 4.97 10.99
CA PHE A 29 -9.64 5.15 9.74
C PHE A 29 -9.59 3.80 9.05
N HIS A 30 -10.27 3.65 7.91
CA HIS A 30 -10.48 2.32 7.31
C HIS A 30 -9.60 2.04 6.09
N ALA A 31 -9.16 3.07 5.38
CA ALA A 31 -8.36 2.89 4.16
C ALA A 31 -6.96 2.34 4.48
N HIS A 32 -6.45 1.46 3.61
CA HIS A 32 -5.05 1.01 3.66
C HIS A 32 -4.35 1.30 2.33
N ALA A 33 -3.26 2.06 2.39
CA ALA A 33 -2.43 2.42 1.26
C ALA A 33 -1.07 1.71 1.35
N ILE A 34 -0.72 0.99 0.28
CA ILE A 34 0.51 0.23 0.14
C ILE A 34 1.27 0.78 -1.07
N PHE A 35 2.43 1.38 -0.82
CA PHE A 35 3.31 1.88 -1.86
C PHE A 35 4.35 0.81 -2.21
N LEU A 36 4.43 0.46 -3.49
CA LEU A 36 5.43 -0.44 -4.05
C LEU A 36 6.31 0.37 -5.00
N VAL A 37 7.54 0.62 -4.59
CA VAL A 37 8.46 1.56 -5.25
C VAL A 37 9.84 0.95 -5.47
N SER A 38 10.72 1.71 -6.11
CA SER A 38 12.16 1.49 -6.13
C SER A 38 12.88 2.65 -5.44
N ALA A 39 14.19 2.50 -5.19
CA ALA A 39 14.99 3.56 -4.57
C ALA A 39 15.06 4.85 -5.42
N ASP A 40 14.86 4.73 -6.74
CA ASP A 40 14.99 5.82 -7.69
C ASP A 40 13.67 6.59 -7.91
N ASP A 41 12.56 6.14 -7.31
CA ASP A 41 11.23 6.75 -7.47
C ASP A 41 11.03 7.93 -6.51
N ALA A 42 11.84 8.98 -6.68
CA ALA A 42 11.83 10.16 -5.83
C ALA A 42 10.45 10.85 -5.74
N VAL A 43 9.69 10.86 -6.84
CA VAL A 43 8.32 11.41 -6.87
C VAL A 43 7.36 10.54 -6.06
N ALA A 44 7.36 9.22 -6.25
CA ALA A 44 6.51 8.32 -5.45
C ALA A 44 6.85 8.38 -3.95
N HIS A 45 8.12 8.57 -3.61
CA HIS A 45 8.54 8.83 -2.23
C HIS A 45 7.99 10.15 -1.69
N ALA A 46 7.82 11.18 -2.53
CA ALA A 46 7.18 12.43 -2.15
C ALA A 46 5.69 12.23 -1.90
N VAL A 47 4.99 11.57 -2.83
CA VAL A 47 3.56 11.22 -2.67
C VAL A 47 3.33 10.42 -1.39
N PHE A 48 4.20 9.45 -1.08
CA PHE A 48 4.11 8.71 0.19
C PHE A 48 4.21 9.62 1.42
N ARG A 49 5.06 10.66 1.38
CA ARG A 49 5.17 11.62 2.50
C ARG A 49 3.89 12.44 2.66
N ASP A 50 3.26 12.82 1.56
CA ASP A 50 2.00 13.57 1.59
C ASP A 50 0.88 12.70 2.18
N TYR A 51 0.78 11.44 1.73
CA TYR A 51 -0.13 10.45 2.34
C TYR A 51 0.15 10.29 3.83
N ARG A 52 1.42 10.16 4.21
CA ARG A 52 1.80 9.98 5.62
C ARG A 52 1.37 11.16 6.48
N PHE A 53 1.62 12.38 6.02
CA PHE A 53 1.21 13.58 6.75
C PHE A 53 -0.30 13.62 6.97
N SER A 54 -1.07 13.32 5.92
CA SER A 54 -2.53 13.29 5.99
C SER A 54 -3.05 12.15 6.90
N PHE A 55 -2.51 10.94 6.76
CA PHE A 55 -2.88 9.78 7.56
C PHE A 55 -2.60 10.02 9.05
N GLU A 56 -1.43 10.57 9.39
CA GLU A 56 -1.07 10.93 10.77
C GLU A 56 -2.01 12.02 11.33
N ALA A 57 -2.40 13.02 10.53
CA ALA A 57 -3.34 14.07 10.93
C ALA A 57 -4.75 13.53 11.23
N HIS A 58 -5.16 12.44 10.56
CA HIS A 58 -6.45 11.77 10.76
C HIS A 58 -6.37 10.58 11.75
N GLY A 59 -5.25 10.45 12.47
CA GLY A 59 -5.10 9.43 13.52
C GLY A 59 -4.85 8.01 13.02
N ALA A 60 -4.45 7.84 11.75
CA ALA A 60 -4.14 6.54 11.19
C ALA A 60 -2.86 5.95 11.82
N ALA A 61 -2.95 4.68 12.24
CA ALA A 61 -1.81 3.87 12.65
C ALA A 61 -0.98 3.32 11.47
N PHE A 62 0.17 2.72 11.79
CA PHE A 62 1.09 2.11 10.82
C PHE A 62 0.43 1.05 9.91
N ARG A 63 -0.62 0.36 10.38
CA ARG A 63 -1.38 -0.62 9.58
C ARG A 63 -2.01 -0.04 8.31
N HIS A 64 -2.29 1.26 8.28
CA HIS A 64 -2.99 1.93 7.19
C HIS A 64 -2.06 2.44 6.09
N LEU A 65 -0.77 2.62 6.37
CA LEU A 65 0.15 3.18 5.39
C LEU A 65 1.53 2.55 5.48
N VAL A 66 1.93 1.87 4.41
CA VAL A 66 3.26 1.25 4.28
C VAL A 66 3.86 1.50 2.90
N ILE A 67 5.19 1.50 2.85
CA ILE A 67 5.97 1.62 1.62
C ILE A 67 7.01 0.49 1.58
N PHE A 68 7.18 -0.18 0.46
CA PHE A 68 8.19 -1.21 0.23
C PHE A 68 9.04 -0.86 -0.99
N GLY A 69 10.33 -1.19 -0.94
CA GLY A 69 11.29 -0.95 -2.02
C GLY A 69 12.08 0.36 -1.94
N GLN A 70 11.93 1.12 -0.84
CA GLN A 70 12.58 2.42 -0.61
C GLN A 70 14.12 2.38 -0.64
N HIS A 71 14.72 1.19 -0.51
CA HIS A 71 16.16 0.95 -0.51
C HIS A 71 16.61 0.02 -1.65
N GLY A 72 15.74 -0.19 -2.65
CA GLY A 72 15.90 -1.14 -3.75
C GLY A 72 14.76 -2.15 -3.78
N ILE A 73 14.49 -2.73 -4.95
CA ILE A 73 13.37 -3.67 -5.15
C ILE A 73 13.67 -5.00 -4.43
N SER A 74 13.09 -5.14 -3.24
CA SER A 74 13.22 -6.32 -2.36
C SER A 74 12.39 -7.52 -2.81
N SER A 75 12.70 -8.70 -2.28
CA SER A 75 11.86 -9.90 -2.41
C SER A 75 10.45 -9.67 -1.88
N THR A 76 10.30 -8.89 -0.80
CA THR A 76 9.01 -8.46 -0.25
C THR A 76 8.21 -7.66 -1.26
N ALA A 77 8.80 -6.62 -1.86
CA ALA A 77 8.11 -5.79 -2.86
C ALA A 77 7.68 -6.63 -4.08
N ARG A 78 8.56 -7.52 -4.57
CA ARG A 78 8.24 -8.44 -5.69
C ARG A 78 7.11 -9.40 -5.35
N LYS A 79 7.10 -9.94 -4.13
CA LYS A 79 6.05 -10.85 -3.68
C LYS A 79 4.71 -10.14 -3.59
N LEU A 80 4.67 -8.94 -2.98
CA LEU A 80 3.46 -8.14 -2.89
C LEU A 80 2.92 -7.75 -4.27
N LEU A 81 3.78 -7.36 -5.23
CA LEU A 81 3.35 -7.14 -6.62
C LEU A 81 2.61 -8.36 -7.18
N ALA A 82 3.17 -9.56 -7.00
CA ALA A 82 2.55 -10.79 -7.47
C ALA A 82 1.22 -11.10 -6.76
N GLU A 83 1.12 -10.89 -5.44
CA GLU A 83 -0.13 -11.08 -4.68
C GLU A 83 -1.24 -10.11 -5.12
N PHE A 84 -0.89 -8.90 -5.55
CA PHE A 84 -1.84 -7.94 -6.13
C PHE A 84 -2.11 -8.16 -7.63
N GLY A 85 -1.56 -9.21 -8.23
CA GLY A 85 -1.70 -9.49 -9.66
C GLY A 85 -1.04 -8.43 -10.56
N LEU A 86 -0.03 -7.72 -10.06
CA LEU A 86 0.73 -6.72 -10.77
C LEU A 86 1.97 -7.33 -11.43
N PRO A 87 2.36 -6.87 -12.64
CA PRO A 87 3.57 -7.37 -13.29
C PRO A 87 4.83 -6.96 -12.50
N PRO A 88 5.94 -7.71 -12.61
CA PRO A 88 7.17 -7.45 -11.84
C PRO A 88 7.80 -6.06 -12.03
N GLY A 89 7.45 -5.36 -13.12
CA GLY A 89 7.93 -4.01 -13.43
C GLY A 89 6.90 -2.90 -13.18
N ALA A 90 5.84 -3.16 -12.41
CA ALA A 90 4.79 -2.18 -12.15
C ALA A 90 5.19 -1.07 -11.15
N THR A 91 6.42 -1.06 -10.64
CA THR A 91 6.88 0.01 -9.75
C THR A 91 7.14 1.31 -10.53
N PRO A 92 6.78 2.48 -9.99
CA PRO A 92 6.08 2.65 -8.71
C PRO A 92 4.56 2.52 -8.86
N THR A 93 3.91 1.89 -7.87
CA THR A 93 2.45 1.75 -7.81
C THR A 93 1.95 1.96 -6.38
N LEU A 94 0.84 2.67 -6.24
CA LEU A 94 0.00 2.69 -5.05
C LEU A 94 -1.07 1.59 -5.17
N VAL A 95 -1.19 0.75 -4.15
CA VAL A 95 -2.31 -0.18 -3.98
C VAL A 95 -3.14 0.29 -2.80
N LEU A 96 -4.43 0.49 -3.03
CA LEU A 96 -5.40 0.96 -2.05
C LEU A 96 -6.41 -0.15 -1.73
N TYR A 97 -6.60 -0.41 -0.45
CA TYR A 97 -7.72 -1.18 0.08
C TYR A 97 -8.70 -0.23 0.75
N PRO A 98 -9.99 -0.26 0.38
CA PRO A 98 -11.02 0.54 1.05
C PRO A 98 -11.19 0.21 2.53
N GLU A 99 -10.94 -1.05 2.90
CA GLU A 99 -10.98 -1.61 4.25
C GLU A 99 -10.13 -2.89 4.31
N SER A 100 -9.74 -3.34 5.52
CA SER A 100 -8.87 -4.51 5.70
C SER A 100 -9.49 -5.83 5.23
N SER A 101 -10.82 -5.96 5.28
CA SER A 101 -11.62 -7.11 4.83
C SER A 101 -12.00 -7.07 3.35
N ALA A 102 -11.66 -6.00 2.62
CA ALA A 102 -12.07 -5.86 1.23
C ALA A 102 -11.42 -6.96 0.37
N SER A 103 -12.24 -7.63 -0.44
CA SER A 103 -11.77 -8.62 -1.42
C SER A 103 -11.17 -7.98 -2.69
N ASN A 104 -11.31 -6.66 -2.83
CA ASN A 104 -10.80 -5.90 -3.96
C ASN A 104 -9.80 -4.85 -3.47
N ALA A 105 -8.71 -4.72 -4.23
CA ALA A 105 -7.79 -3.61 -4.12
C ALA A 105 -7.88 -2.73 -5.37
N TYR A 106 -7.40 -1.50 -5.28
CA TYR A 106 -7.30 -0.58 -6.40
C TYR A 106 -5.84 -0.22 -6.62
N ALA A 107 -5.33 -0.47 -7.81
CA ALA A 107 -3.96 -0.14 -8.18
C ALA A 107 -3.92 1.14 -9.01
N LEU A 108 -3.04 2.06 -8.61
CA LEU A 108 -2.75 3.31 -9.30
C LEU A 108 -1.24 3.34 -9.61
N PRO A 109 -0.84 3.29 -10.90
CA PRO A 109 0.53 3.58 -11.29
C PRO A 109 0.92 4.99 -10.87
N LEU A 110 2.06 5.13 -10.22
CA LEU A 110 2.61 6.41 -9.79
C LEU A 110 3.66 6.90 -10.78
N PRO A 111 3.96 8.21 -10.82
CA PRO A 111 5.12 8.73 -11.52
C PRO A 111 6.43 8.18 -10.92
N GLY A 112 7.28 7.62 -11.77
CA GLY A 112 8.63 7.17 -11.40
C GLY A 112 9.72 8.23 -11.62
N GLY A 113 10.90 7.96 -11.08
CA GLY A 113 12.07 8.84 -11.22
C GLY A 113 11.97 10.16 -10.46
N ASP A 114 12.62 11.20 -11.00
CA ASP A 114 12.72 12.58 -10.48
C ASP A 114 11.92 13.61 -11.30
N GLY A 115 11.11 13.13 -12.25
CA GLY A 115 10.35 13.97 -13.18
C GLY A 115 9.22 14.77 -12.52
N ASN A 116 8.59 15.66 -13.30
CA ASN A 116 7.42 16.39 -12.81
C ASN A 116 6.19 15.49 -12.76
N ASP A 117 5.49 15.52 -11.63
CA ASP A 117 4.19 14.87 -11.51
C ASP A 117 3.10 15.68 -12.22
N ASN A 118 2.75 15.24 -13.42
CA ASN A 118 1.63 15.80 -14.17
C ASN A 118 0.32 15.05 -13.88
N ASN A 119 0.36 13.92 -13.17
CA ASN A 119 -0.80 13.08 -12.91
C ASN A 119 -1.23 13.19 -11.44
N ARG A 120 -2.10 14.17 -11.18
CA ARG A 120 -2.66 14.45 -9.85
C ARG A 120 -3.65 13.41 -9.33
N LEU A 121 -3.83 12.28 -10.02
CA LEU A 121 -4.78 11.26 -9.61
C LEU A 121 -4.52 10.72 -8.20
N TRP A 122 -3.25 10.60 -7.77
CA TRP A 122 -2.95 10.20 -6.39
C TRP A 122 -3.46 11.21 -5.36
N SER A 123 -3.50 12.50 -5.71
CA SER A 123 -4.00 13.55 -4.83
C SER A 123 -5.52 13.52 -4.75
N GLU A 124 -6.20 13.18 -5.86
CA GLU A 124 -7.65 12.95 -5.84
C GLU A 124 -8.03 11.74 -4.99
N VAL A 125 -7.27 10.64 -5.09
CA VAL A 125 -7.43 9.47 -4.21
C VAL A 125 -7.23 9.86 -2.76
N LEU A 126 -6.18 10.64 -2.44
CA LEU A 126 -5.94 11.10 -1.08
C LEU A 126 -7.10 11.95 -0.56
N SER A 127 -7.60 12.90 -1.37
CA SER A 127 -8.75 13.72 -0.99
C SER A 127 -10.03 12.92 -0.73
N ARG A 128 -10.25 11.80 -1.44
CA ARG A 128 -11.38 10.89 -1.14
C ARG A 128 -11.19 10.18 0.20
N ILE A 129 -9.96 9.75 0.51
CA ILE A 129 -9.63 9.13 1.81
C ILE A 129 -9.84 10.14 2.93
N GLU A 130 -9.36 11.38 2.76
CA GLU A 130 -9.55 12.48 3.70
C GLU A 130 -11.04 12.77 3.92
N SER A 131 -11.82 12.90 2.84
CA SER A 131 -13.26 13.16 2.93
C SER A 131 -13.99 12.06 3.72
N ALA A 132 -13.67 10.80 3.48
CA ALA A 132 -14.28 9.68 4.21
C ALA A 132 -13.88 9.67 5.69
N ALA A 133 -12.61 9.96 5.99
CA ALA A 133 -12.12 10.06 7.36
C ALA A 133 -12.75 11.24 8.13
N GLU A 134 -12.95 12.38 7.48
CA GLU A 134 -13.62 13.56 8.07
C GLU A 134 -15.13 13.33 8.26
N ALA A 135 -15.76 12.60 7.34
CA ALA A 135 -17.18 12.26 7.40
C ALA A 135 -17.50 11.15 8.40
N ASP A 136 -16.48 10.54 9.03
CA ASP A 136 -16.62 9.44 9.97
C ASP A 136 -17.26 8.19 9.32
N GLU A 137 -17.00 7.97 8.03
CA GLU A 137 -17.54 6.85 7.27
C GLU A 137 -16.83 5.54 7.63
N ASP A 138 -17.62 4.48 7.84
CA ASP A 138 -17.12 3.14 8.22
C ASP A 138 -16.28 2.46 7.13
N SER A 139 -16.25 3.00 5.90
CA SER A 139 -15.42 2.50 4.81
C SER A 139 -15.33 3.52 3.68
N LEU A 140 -14.28 3.42 2.87
CA LEU A 140 -14.22 4.19 1.64
C LEU A 140 -15.13 3.55 0.58
N ASN A 141 -16.10 4.31 0.04
CA ASN A 141 -17.05 3.75 -0.92
C ASN A 141 -16.34 3.26 -2.21
N PRO A 142 -16.45 1.96 -2.58
CA PRO A 142 -15.87 1.43 -3.81
C PRO A 142 -16.37 2.12 -5.08
N GLU A 143 -17.63 2.56 -5.11
CA GLU A 143 -18.21 3.26 -6.27
C GLU A 143 -17.53 4.61 -6.49
N ASP A 144 -17.16 5.30 -5.41
CA ASP A 144 -16.45 6.58 -5.49
C ASP A 144 -15.06 6.43 -6.09
N LEU A 145 -14.35 5.34 -5.76
CA LEU A 145 -13.06 5.00 -6.38
C LEU A 145 -13.20 4.61 -7.84
N GLU A 146 -14.28 3.92 -8.21
CA GLU A 146 -14.51 3.48 -9.58
C GLU A 146 -14.83 4.64 -10.54
N THR A 147 -15.22 5.81 -10.01
CA THR A 147 -15.31 7.05 -10.80
C THR A 147 -13.95 7.60 -11.25
N LEU A 148 -12.86 7.22 -10.57
CA LEU A 148 -11.52 7.74 -10.84
C LEU A 148 -10.89 7.02 -12.04
N THR A 149 -10.84 7.72 -13.17
CA THR A 149 -10.25 7.18 -14.42
C THR A 149 -8.74 7.01 -14.26
N GLY A 150 -8.27 5.76 -14.23
CA GLY A 150 -6.85 5.42 -14.05
C GLY A 150 -6.59 4.52 -12.83
N LEU A 151 -7.57 4.40 -11.92
CA LEU A 151 -7.57 3.33 -10.92
C LEU A 151 -7.97 2.00 -11.57
N THR A 152 -7.15 0.98 -11.38
CA THR A 152 -7.47 -0.37 -11.85
C THR A 152 -7.89 -1.23 -10.68
N LYS A 153 -9.14 -1.68 -10.67
CA LYS A 153 -9.63 -2.67 -9.70
C LYS A 153 -8.89 -3.99 -9.88
N ARG A 154 -8.43 -4.56 -8.77
CA ARG A 154 -7.69 -5.83 -8.69
C ARG A 154 -8.42 -6.75 -7.73
N GLN A 155 -8.80 -7.92 -8.24
CA GLN A 155 -9.27 -8.99 -7.37
C GLN A 155 -8.07 -9.64 -6.72
N VAL A 156 -8.07 -9.70 -5.39
CA VAL A 156 -6.96 -10.24 -4.61
C VAL A 156 -7.27 -11.71 -4.36
N ALA A 157 -6.27 -12.58 -4.54
CA ALA A 157 -6.47 -14.03 -4.41
C ALA A 157 -6.80 -14.46 -2.97
N CYS A 158 -6.26 -13.73 -1.98
CA CYS A 158 -6.50 -13.91 -0.56
C CYS A 158 -7.62 -12.96 -0.11
N GLY A 159 -8.59 -13.45 0.67
CA GLY A 159 -9.85 -12.76 0.94
C GLY A 159 -9.73 -11.46 1.73
N SER A 160 -8.64 -11.26 2.47
CA SER A 160 -8.36 -10.05 3.26
C SER A 160 -6.90 -9.59 3.13
N LEU A 161 -6.65 -8.31 3.45
CA LEU A 161 -5.30 -7.73 3.50
C LEU A 161 -4.41 -8.44 4.53
N THR A 162 -4.99 -8.85 5.65
CA THR A 162 -4.28 -9.60 6.70
C THR A 162 -3.83 -10.98 6.22
N GLU A 163 -4.68 -11.71 5.49
CA GLU A 163 -4.29 -13.01 4.91
C GLU A 163 -3.19 -12.85 3.86
N LEU A 164 -3.27 -11.80 3.04
CA LEU A 164 -2.23 -11.49 2.06
C LEU A 164 -0.88 -11.20 2.74
N ALA A 165 -0.87 -10.36 3.78
CA ALA A 165 0.36 -10.04 4.51
C ALA A 165 0.97 -11.28 5.18
N LYS A 166 0.14 -12.14 5.79
CA LYS A 166 0.57 -13.42 6.38
C LYS A 166 1.14 -14.36 5.32
N GLY A 167 0.44 -14.56 4.21
CA GLY A 167 0.89 -15.44 3.13
C GLY A 167 2.20 -14.96 2.51
N ALA A 168 2.37 -13.65 2.33
CA ALA A 168 3.63 -13.06 1.90
C ALA A 168 4.74 -13.35 2.92
N LEU A 169 4.50 -13.14 4.21
CA LEU A 169 5.48 -13.37 5.27
C LEU A 169 5.90 -14.85 5.35
N GLU A 170 4.93 -15.78 5.40
CA GLU A 170 5.18 -17.23 5.44
C GLU A 170 6.00 -17.74 4.26
N SER A 171 5.84 -17.11 3.09
CA SER A 171 6.58 -17.48 1.89
C SER A 171 8.04 -16.98 1.88
N LEU A 172 8.31 -15.90 2.62
CA LEU A 172 9.60 -15.22 2.65
C LEU A 172 10.44 -15.64 3.87
N SER A 173 9.79 -16.07 4.95
CA SER A 173 10.46 -16.61 6.13
C SER A 173 10.96 -18.04 5.87
N PRO A 174 12.23 -18.35 6.17
CA PRO A 174 12.74 -19.70 6.00
C PRO A 174 11.99 -20.65 6.94
N ARG A 175 11.38 -21.70 6.38
CA ARG A 175 10.83 -22.82 7.16
C ARG A 175 11.96 -23.39 8.01
N SER A 176 11.86 -23.22 9.32
CA SER A 176 12.78 -23.79 10.31
C SER A 176 12.67 -25.30 10.36
#